data_AF-A0A961KX42-F1
#
_entry.id   AF-A0A961KX42-F1
#
_cell.length_a   1.000
_cell.length_b   1.000
_cell.length_c   1.000
_cell.angle_alpha   90.00
_cell.angle_beta   90.00
_cell.angle_gamma   90.00
#
_symmetry.space_group_name_H-M   'P 1'
#
loop_
_entity.id
_entity.type
_entity.pdbx_description
1 polymer ?
#
loop_
_entity_poly.entity_id
_entity_poly.type
_entity_poly.pdbx_seq_one_letter_code
_entity_poly.pdbx_strand_id
1 'polypeptide(L)'
;MFEAQPRGARKLKEPIEVMDYVGMGSMVADWSTGRRALPRDVGELRDQLDGIATVSDRVTELEFVQGTSEKLVIRLPVREMIEASIDAMTDPMAMGRYPLPQFYDDYHRPGIAPIMTPIDILFARVGDYTIAQCK
;
A
#
# COMPACT_ATOMS: atom_id res chain seq x y z
N MET A 1 11.33 -13.09 39.96
CA MET A 1 11.72 -13.00 38.54
C MET A 1 10.44 -12.89 37.75
N PHE A 2 10.16 -11.74 37.15
CA PHE A 2 9.00 -11.56 36.27
C PHE A 2 9.42 -12.01 34.87
N GLU A 3 8.80 -13.08 34.38
CA GLU A 3 8.94 -13.48 32.98
C GLU A 3 8.29 -12.41 32.09
N ALA A 4 9.11 -11.80 31.23
CA ALA A 4 8.62 -10.91 30.19
C ALA A 4 7.99 -11.76 29.09
N GLN A 5 6.65 -11.73 29.01
CA GLN A 5 5.91 -12.32 27.92
C GLN A 5 6.29 -11.59 26.60
N PRO A 6 6.62 -12.31 25.51
CA PRO A 6 6.97 -11.67 24.25
C PRO A 6 5.76 -10.88 23.75
N ARG A 7 5.94 -9.55 23.60
CA ARG A 7 4.94 -8.68 22.97
C ARG A 7 4.79 -9.15 21.53
N GLY A 8 3.75 -9.96 21.27
CA GLY A 8 3.34 -10.28 19.92
C GLY A 8 3.23 -8.99 19.13
N ALA A 9 3.91 -8.91 17.98
CA ALA A 9 3.87 -7.76 17.10
C ALA A 9 2.39 -7.45 16.82
N ARG A 10 1.88 -6.37 17.40
CA ARG A 10 0.52 -5.90 17.16
C ARG A 10 0.45 -5.62 15.67
N LYS A 11 -0.19 -6.51 14.90
CA LYS A 11 -0.41 -6.34 13.46
C LYS A 11 -1.12 -4.99 13.29
N LEU A 12 -0.38 -3.96 12.91
CA LEU A 12 -0.95 -2.64 12.72
C LEU A 12 -1.93 -2.76 11.55
N LYS A 13 -3.23 -2.55 11.80
CA LYS A 13 -4.24 -2.53 10.73
C LYS A 13 -3.77 -1.61 9.63
N GLU A 14 -3.83 -1.99 8.37
CA GLU A 14 -3.42 -1.14 7.24
C GLU A 14 -4.10 0.24 7.32
N PRO A 15 -3.46 1.33 6.85
CA PRO A 15 -4.05 2.66 6.97
C PRO A 15 -5.37 2.76 6.19
N ILE A 16 -5.42 2.08 5.03
CA ILE A 16 -6.58 1.95 4.17
C ILE A 16 -6.63 0.50 3.68
N GLU A 17 -7.77 -0.15 3.82
CA GLU A 17 -8.04 -1.49 3.30
C GLU A 17 -9.01 -1.36 2.13
N VAL A 18 -8.55 -1.70 0.92
CA VAL A 18 -9.32 -1.52 -0.33
C VAL A 18 -10.15 -2.77 -0.62
N MET A 19 -11.45 -2.59 -0.81
CA MET A 19 -12.40 -3.66 -1.15
C MET A 19 -12.70 -3.69 -2.66
N ASP A 20 -12.77 -2.51 -3.28
CA ASP A 20 -12.94 -2.34 -4.73
C ASP A 20 -11.77 -1.55 -5.32
N TYR A 21 -10.83 -2.27 -5.94
CA TYR A 21 -9.66 -1.66 -6.57
C TYR A 21 -10.00 -0.84 -7.83
N VAL A 22 -11.06 -1.19 -8.55
CA VAL A 22 -11.50 -0.43 -9.74
C VAL A 22 -12.15 0.88 -9.29
N GLY A 23 -13.04 0.82 -8.30
CA GLY A 23 -13.63 1.99 -7.66
C GLY A 23 -12.57 2.93 -7.08
N MET A 24 -11.54 2.39 -6.40
CA MET A 24 -10.42 3.16 -5.87
C MET A 24 -9.64 3.86 -6.99
N GLY A 25 -9.32 3.16 -8.08
CA GLY A 25 -8.63 3.73 -9.23
C GLY A 25 -9.44 4.85 -9.91
N SER A 26 -10.74 4.64 -10.10
CA SER A 26 -11.64 5.65 -10.66
C SER A 26 -11.73 6.89 -9.77
N MET A 27 -11.82 6.72 -8.45
CA MET A 27 -11.87 7.82 -7.49
C MET A 27 -10.61 8.69 -7.55
N VAL A 28 -9.43 8.05 -7.55
CA VAL A 28 -8.14 8.76 -7.66
C VAL A 28 -8.01 9.49 -9.00
N ALA A 29 -8.52 8.91 -10.09
CA ALA A 29 -8.55 9.58 -11.40
C ALA A 29 -9.47 10.81 -11.39
N ASP A 30 -10.64 10.72 -10.76
CA ASP A 30 -11.57 11.85 -10.64
C ASP A 30 -10.98 13.00 -9.80
N TRP A 31 -10.30 12.68 -8.71
CA TRP A 31 -9.54 13.66 -7.92
C TRP A 31 -8.43 14.32 -8.75
N SER A 32 -7.64 13.52 -9.46
CA SER A 32 -6.47 14.00 -10.23
C SER A 32 -6.87 14.91 -11.40
N THR A 33 -8.05 14.69 -11.97
CA THR A 33 -8.60 15.45 -13.11
C THR A 33 -9.52 16.60 -12.68
N GLY A 34 -9.79 16.74 -11.37
CA GLY A 34 -10.71 17.76 -10.84
C GLY A 34 -12.20 17.48 -11.12
N ARG A 35 -12.57 16.28 -11.61
CA ARG A 35 -13.98 15.87 -11.74
C ARG A 35 -14.65 15.70 -10.38
N ARG A 36 -13.86 15.47 -9.33
CA ARG A 36 -14.30 15.41 -7.95
C ARG A 36 -13.33 16.20 -7.06
N ALA A 37 -13.87 16.88 -6.07
CA ALA A 37 -13.05 17.60 -5.09
C ALA A 37 -12.28 16.63 -4.18
N LEU A 38 -11.03 17.00 -3.86
CA LEU A 38 -10.25 16.30 -2.85
C LEU A 38 -10.96 16.41 -1.48
N PRO A 39 -10.96 15.33 -0.67
CA PRO A 39 -11.46 15.41 0.70
C PRO A 39 -10.58 16.33 1.53
N ARG A 40 -11.20 17.16 2.35
CA ARG A 40 -10.53 18.19 3.16
C ARG A 40 -9.95 17.63 4.46
N ASP A 41 -10.51 16.53 4.93
CA ASP A 41 -10.11 15.85 6.15
C ASP A 41 -10.37 14.33 6.05
N VAL A 42 -9.98 13.60 7.11
CA VAL A 42 -10.15 12.15 7.19
C VAL A 42 -11.63 11.74 7.20
N GLY A 43 -12.52 12.59 7.73
CA GLY A 43 -13.97 12.33 7.73
C GLY A 43 -14.51 12.30 6.31
N GLU A 44 -14.23 13.35 5.53
CA GLU A 44 -14.63 13.41 4.13
C GLU A 44 -13.97 12.31 3.29
N LEU A 45 -12.73 11.92 3.60
CA LEU A 45 -12.09 10.80 2.93
C LEU A 45 -12.87 9.50 3.17
N ARG A 46 -13.33 9.25 4.40
CA ARG A 46 -14.15 8.08 4.73
C ARG A 46 -15.46 8.12 3.96
N ASP A 47 -16.13 9.27 3.95
CA ASP A 47 -17.41 9.43 3.26
C ASP A 47 -17.26 9.21 1.74
N GLN A 48 -16.20 9.74 1.13
CA GLN A 48 -15.95 9.55 -0.30
C GLN A 48 -15.54 8.12 -0.67
N LEU A 49 -14.94 7.37 0.26
CA LEU A 49 -14.49 6.00 0.06
C LEU A 49 -15.49 4.94 0.56
N ASP A 50 -16.68 5.35 1.02
CA ASP A 50 -17.70 4.40 1.48
C ASP A 50 -18.05 3.39 0.38
N GLY A 51 -18.06 2.11 0.74
CA GLY A 51 -18.22 0.98 -0.20
C GLY A 51 -17.01 0.67 -1.10
N ILE A 52 -15.97 1.51 -1.12
CA ILE A 52 -14.74 1.31 -1.92
C ILE A 52 -13.60 0.81 -1.04
N ALA A 53 -13.37 1.47 0.10
CA ALA A 53 -12.28 1.15 1.01
C ALA A 53 -12.62 1.57 2.45
N THR A 54 -12.05 0.84 3.42
CA THR A 54 -12.14 1.21 4.84
C THR A 54 -10.90 1.98 5.25
N VAL A 55 -11.07 3.21 5.74
CA VAL A 55 -9.97 3.99 6.34
C VAL A 55 -9.85 3.63 7.82
N SER A 56 -8.63 3.37 8.29
CA SER A 56 -8.37 3.02 9.69
C SER A 56 -8.32 4.26 10.59
N ASP A 57 -8.78 4.13 11.84
CA ASP A 57 -8.78 5.21 12.84
C ASP A 57 -7.39 5.74 13.22
N ARG A 58 -6.34 5.03 12.81
CA ARG A 58 -4.96 5.52 12.97
C ARG A 58 -4.58 6.62 11.98
N VAL A 59 -5.35 6.82 10.91
CA VAL A 59 -5.13 7.89 9.96
C VAL A 59 -5.73 9.16 10.55
N THR A 60 -4.89 10.10 10.95
CA THR A 60 -5.31 11.36 11.59
C THR A 60 -5.10 12.57 10.69
N GLU A 61 -4.22 12.46 9.70
CA GLU A 61 -3.82 13.55 8.82
C GLU A 61 -3.77 13.06 7.37
N LEU A 62 -4.02 13.98 6.44
CA LEU A 62 -4.01 13.74 5.01
C LEU A 62 -3.12 14.76 4.30
N GLU A 63 -2.34 14.26 3.35
CA GLU A 63 -1.59 15.10 2.41
C GLU A 63 -1.82 14.54 1.00
N PHE A 64 -2.37 15.39 0.12
CA PHE A 64 -2.49 15.09 -1.30
C PHE A 64 -1.32 15.71 -2.04
N VAL A 65 -0.47 14.87 -2.65
CA VAL A 65 0.67 15.31 -3.44
C VAL A 65 0.45 14.90 -4.89
N GLN A 66 0.41 15.88 -5.79
CA GLN A 66 0.30 15.67 -7.23
C GLN A 66 1.58 16.13 -7.93
N GLY A 67 2.16 15.25 -8.75
CA GLY A 67 3.28 15.59 -9.62
C GLY A 67 2.83 16.39 -10.84
N THR A 68 3.80 16.82 -11.65
CA THR A 68 3.56 17.38 -12.99
C THR A 68 4.45 16.66 -13.99
N SER A 69 4.35 16.99 -15.28
CA SER A 69 5.26 16.46 -16.31
C SER A 69 6.74 16.80 -16.06
N GLU A 70 7.02 17.82 -15.24
CA GLU A 70 8.38 18.27 -14.92
C GLU A 70 8.76 18.01 -13.46
N LYS A 71 7.81 17.63 -12.61
CA LYS A 71 8.01 17.37 -11.18
C LYS A 71 7.64 15.93 -10.83
N LEU A 72 8.68 15.11 -10.65
CA LEU A 72 8.55 13.77 -10.09
C LEU A 72 8.34 13.85 -8.57
N VAL A 73 7.38 13.10 -8.06
CA VAL A 73 7.15 12.90 -6.62
C VAL A 73 7.59 11.48 -6.28
N ILE A 74 8.55 11.35 -5.36
CA ILE A 74 9.02 10.06 -4.86
C ILE A 74 8.49 9.86 -3.44
N ARG A 75 7.61 8.88 -3.24
CA ARG A 75 7.04 8.56 -1.92
C ARG A 75 7.86 7.50 -1.22
N LEU A 76 8.72 7.89 -0.29
CA LEU A 76 9.48 6.94 0.52
C LEU A 76 8.57 6.21 1.52
N PRO A 77 8.79 4.90 1.75
CA PRO A 77 8.09 4.18 2.82
C PRO A 77 8.52 4.69 4.20
N VAL A 78 7.63 4.50 5.18
CA VAL A 78 7.95 4.73 6.59
C VAL A 78 9.08 3.78 6.99
N ARG A 79 10.15 4.32 7.59
CA ARG A 79 11.39 3.61 7.89
C ARG A 79 11.15 2.31 8.66
N GLU A 80 10.41 2.39 9.76
CA GLU A 80 10.17 1.25 10.65
C GLU A 80 9.33 0.16 9.96
N MET A 81 8.48 0.54 9.00
CA MET A 81 7.67 -0.41 8.23
C MET A 81 8.50 -1.15 7.18
N ILE A 82 9.43 -0.46 6.51
CA ILE A 82 10.31 -1.12 5.54
C ILE A 82 11.33 -2.02 6.23
N GLU A 83 11.89 -1.61 7.37
CA GLU A 83 12.75 -2.46 8.21
C GLU A 83 12.00 -3.73 8.65
N ALA A 84 10.80 -3.59 9.22
CA ALA A 84 9.99 -4.75 9.63
C ALA A 84 9.60 -5.67 8.44
N SER A 85 9.38 -5.10 7.26
CA SER A 85 9.07 -5.88 6.05
C SER A 85 10.29 -6.65 5.53
N ILE A 86 11.48 -6.04 5.58
CA ILE A 86 12.74 -6.70 5.21
C ILE A 86 13.01 -7.87 6.16
N ASP A 87 12.89 -7.66 7.46
CA ASP A 87 13.06 -8.72 8.47
C ASP A 87 12.09 -9.88 8.21
N ALA A 88 10.81 -9.58 7.98
CA ALA A 88 9.80 -10.61 7.72
C ALA A 88 10.00 -11.40 6.41
N MET A 89 10.56 -10.77 5.37
CA MET A 89 10.80 -11.41 4.06
C MET A 89 12.15 -12.14 3.98
N THR A 90 13.03 -11.91 4.95
CA THR A 90 14.35 -12.56 5.03
C THR A 90 14.44 -13.63 6.12
N ASP A 91 13.44 -13.73 7.01
CA ASP A 91 13.38 -14.76 8.03
C ASP A 91 13.23 -16.17 7.40
N PRO A 92 14.24 -17.05 7.55
CA PRO A 92 14.21 -18.40 6.97
C PRO A 92 13.18 -19.32 7.64
N MET A 93 12.67 -18.97 8.83
CA MET A 93 11.62 -19.70 9.55
C MET A 93 10.22 -19.21 9.19
N ALA A 94 10.10 -18.02 8.62
CA ALA A 94 8.85 -17.54 8.07
C ALA A 94 8.61 -18.21 6.71
N MET A 95 7.49 -18.93 6.55
CA MET A 95 6.98 -19.30 5.21
C MET A 95 6.39 -18.08 4.47
N GLY A 96 7.04 -16.93 4.60
CA GLY A 96 6.53 -15.61 4.22
C GLY A 96 6.25 -15.55 2.73
N ARG A 97 4.98 -15.64 2.35
CA ARG A 97 4.54 -15.15 1.05
C ARG A 97 4.33 -13.65 1.17
N TYR A 98 4.87 -12.90 0.22
CA TYR A 98 4.51 -11.49 0.08
C TYR A 98 3.01 -11.41 -0.27
N PRO A 99 2.17 -10.69 0.50
CA PRO A 99 0.75 -10.61 0.23
C PRO A 99 0.51 -9.70 -0.98
N LEU A 100 0.25 -10.32 -2.14
CA LEU A 100 -0.19 -9.59 -3.34
C LEU A 100 -1.72 -9.54 -3.37
N PRO A 101 -2.32 -8.40 -3.79
CA PRO A 101 -3.75 -8.35 -4.08
C PRO A 101 -4.15 -9.36 -5.16
N GLN A 102 -5.37 -9.90 -5.06
CA GLN A 102 -5.86 -10.97 -5.93
C GLN A 102 -5.79 -10.63 -7.42
N PHE A 103 -6.01 -9.37 -7.82
CA PHE A 103 -6.00 -8.96 -9.23
C PHE A 103 -4.65 -9.18 -9.93
N TYR A 104 -3.54 -9.35 -9.18
CA TYR A 104 -2.26 -9.75 -9.78
C TYR A 104 -2.32 -11.16 -10.37
N ASP A 105 -3.03 -12.09 -9.73
CA ASP A 105 -3.22 -13.45 -10.23
C ASP A 105 -4.15 -13.46 -11.46
N ASP A 106 -5.14 -12.57 -11.51
CA ASP A 106 -6.11 -12.47 -12.60
C ASP A 106 -5.48 -11.96 -13.92
N TYR A 107 -4.44 -11.12 -13.85
CA TYR A 107 -3.72 -10.58 -15.02
C TYR A 107 -2.47 -11.40 -15.38
N HIS A 108 -1.88 -12.12 -14.43
CA HIS A 108 -0.63 -12.85 -14.64
C HIS A 108 -0.84 -14.13 -15.46
N ARG A 109 -0.05 -14.30 -16.53
CA ARG A 109 0.07 -15.56 -17.27
C ARG A 109 1.26 -16.36 -16.70
N PRO A 110 1.03 -17.48 -16.00
CA PRO A 110 2.13 -18.28 -15.45
C PRO A 110 3.09 -18.78 -16.55
N GLY A 111 4.39 -18.74 -16.29
CA GLY A 111 5.41 -19.44 -17.08
C GLY A 111 6.40 -18.60 -17.90
N ILE A 112 6.35 -17.27 -17.83
CA ILE A 112 7.21 -16.39 -18.66
C ILE A 112 8.24 -15.61 -17.82
N ALA A 113 8.01 -15.42 -16.52
CA ALA A 113 8.87 -14.62 -15.64
C ALA A 113 9.78 -15.49 -14.76
N PRO A 114 10.98 -15.00 -14.40
CA PRO A 114 11.85 -15.66 -13.43
C PRO A 114 11.17 -15.80 -12.06
N ILE A 115 11.50 -16.88 -11.34
CA ILE A 115 11.00 -17.11 -9.98
C ILE A 115 11.63 -16.05 -9.07
N MET A 116 10.81 -15.15 -8.53
CA MET A 116 11.22 -14.11 -7.58
C MET A 116 11.13 -14.63 -6.14
N THR A 117 12.12 -14.31 -5.31
CA THR A 117 12.04 -14.54 -3.86
C THR A 117 11.10 -13.53 -3.21
N PRO A 118 10.60 -13.77 -1.98
CA PRO A 118 9.76 -12.79 -1.27
C PRO A 118 10.41 -11.42 -1.11
N ILE A 119 11.73 -11.37 -0.88
CA ILE A 119 12.47 -10.10 -0.79
C ILE A 119 12.59 -9.39 -2.14
N ASP A 120 12.74 -10.13 -3.25
CA ASP A 120 12.71 -9.56 -4.60
C ASP A 120 11.34 -8.93 -4.90
N ILE A 121 10.25 -9.60 -4.49
CA ILE A 121 8.89 -9.10 -4.66
C ILE A 121 8.70 -7.82 -3.83
N LEU A 122 9.16 -7.79 -2.57
CA LEU A 122 9.12 -6.58 -1.74
C LEU A 122 9.82 -5.41 -2.45
N PHE A 123 11.06 -5.60 -2.91
CA PHE A 123 11.80 -4.52 -3.57
C PHE A 123 11.20 -4.10 -4.91
N ALA A 124 10.69 -5.03 -5.71
CA ALA A 124 9.98 -4.69 -6.94
C ALA A 124 8.73 -3.85 -6.65
N ARG A 125 7.96 -4.19 -5.61
CA ARG A 125 6.79 -3.40 -5.17
C ARG A 125 7.20 -2.02 -4.66
N VAL A 126 8.25 -1.93 -3.84
CA VAL A 126 8.81 -0.66 -3.37
C VAL A 126 9.18 0.22 -4.54
N GLY A 127 9.91 -0.31 -5.53
CA GLY A 127 10.20 0.39 -6.77
C GLY A 127 8.93 0.89 -7.44
N ASP A 128 8.00 -0.02 -7.74
CA ASP A 128 6.76 0.30 -8.44
C ASP A 128 5.96 1.44 -7.77
N TYR A 129 5.63 1.33 -6.47
CA TYR A 129 4.80 2.35 -5.82
C TYR A 129 5.54 3.66 -5.49
N THR A 130 6.88 3.68 -5.46
CA THR A 130 7.64 4.90 -5.14
C THR A 130 7.84 5.81 -6.34
N ILE A 131 7.91 5.27 -7.56
CA ILE A 131 8.17 6.02 -8.79
C ILE A 131 7.02 5.99 -9.82
N ALA A 132 5.95 5.24 -9.57
CA ALA A 132 4.83 5.16 -10.50
C ALA A 132 4.21 6.54 -10.80
N GLN A 133 4.12 6.86 -12.09
CA GLN A 133 3.23 7.89 -12.64
C GLN A 133 2.27 7.23 -13.63
N CYS A 134 1.04 7.75 -13.76
CA CYS A 134 0.11 7.27 -14.77
C CYS A 134 0.74 7.42 -16.17
N LYS A 135 0.65 6.37 -16.99
CA LYS A 135 1.18 6.32 -18.36
C LYS A 135 0.06 6.53 -19.37
#